data_AF-A0A6J8BEH6-F1
#
_entry.id   AF-A0A6J8BEH6-F1
#
_cell.length_a   1.000
_cell.length_b   1.000
_cell.length_c   1.000
_cell.angle_alpha   90.00
_cell.angle_beta   90.00
_cell.angle_gamma   90.00
#
_symmetry.space_group_name_H-M   'P 1'
#
loop_
_entity.id
_entity.type
_entity.pdbx_description
1 polymer ?
#
loop_
_entity_poly.entity_id
_entity_poly.type
_entity_poly.pdbx_seq_one_letter_code
_entity_poly.pdbx_strand_id
1 'polypeptide(L)'
;MCRKSNLVGTADDPLKCLKRKDIFVKHNVLLVNFNWSKTIQFGERSLQIPLVRNTSSPLCPFTAYVSMCDEFIVPDSASAFVVKKTGVLKPVTYNMFNSFLKNALRVLAWMQVNFQLIVLEGVATWAFKCGVPSDLIQLQGDWKSSAYKLYLRYGLNEKLIVANKIMSYC
;
A
#
# COMPACT_ATOMS: atom_id res chain seq x y z
N MET A 1 -6.06 -6.39 -6.83
CA MET A 1 -5.45 -5.10 -6.42
C MET A 1 -6.36 -4.27 -5.50
N CYS A 2 -5.86 -3.90 -4.32
CA CYS A 2 -6.53 -3.03 -3.35
C CYS A 2 -6.67 -1.58 -3.85
N ARG A 3 -7.82 -0.93 -3.59
CA ARG A 3 -8.06 0.48 -3.95
C ARG A 3 -7.73 1.38 -2.77
N LYS A 4 -7.29 2.62 -3.05
CA LYS A 4 -7.13 3.67 -2.03
C LYS A 4 -8.41 3.91 -1.21
N SER A 5 -9.58 3.84 -1.88
CA SER A 5 -10.90 3.96 -1.25
C SER A 5 -11.22 2.84 -0.25
N ASN A 6 -10.47 1.74 -0.25
CA ASN A 6 -10.68 0.65 0.69
C ASN A 6 -9.87 0.86 1.97
N LEU A 7 -8.80 1.66 1.92
CA LEU A 7 -7.99 2.01 3.09
C LEU A 7 -8.69 3.03 4.00
N VAL A 8 -9.45 3.95 3.42
CA VAL A 8 -10.08 5.08 4.10
C VAL A 8 -11.52 5.22 3.62
N GLY A 9 -12.44 5.54 4.53
CA GLY A 9 -13.86 5.61 4.20
C GLY A 9 -14.16 6.66 3.12
N THR A 10 -15.09 6.33 2.23
CA THR A 10 -15.83 7.30 1.42
C THR A 10 -17.15 7.60 2.11
N ALA A 11 -17.71 8.80 1.91
CA ALA A 11 -19.03 9.15 2.45
C ALA A 11 -20.12 8.19 1.96
N ASP A 12 -19.92 7.60 0.78
CA ASP A 12 -20.95 6.86 0.04
C ASP A 12 -21.02 5.36 0.37
N ASP A 13 -20.02 4.78 1.08
CA ASP A 13 -20.07 3.36 1.46
C ASP A 13 -19.23 3.06 2.73
N PRO A 14 -19.79 3.30 3.93
CA PRO A 14 -19.13 3.03 5.20
C PRO A 14 -18.84 1.55 5.46
N LEU A 15 -19.43 0.63 4.67
CA LEU A 15 -19.26 -0.81 4.84
C LEU A 15 -18.01 -1.34 4.13
N LYS A 16 -17.49 -0.61 3.14
CA LYS A 16 -16.31 -1.00 2.33
C LYS A 16 -15.02 -0.28 2.74
N CYS A 17 -14.92 0.16 4.00
CA CYS A 17 -13.68 0.70 4.56
C CYS A 17 -12.96 -0.32 5.46
N LEU A 18 -11.64 -0.25 5.49
CA LEU A 18 -10.81 -1.03 6.41
C LEU A 18 -11.11 -0.65 7.85
N LYS A 19 -11.36 -1.64 8.71
CA LYS A 19 -11.65 -1.46 10.14
C LYS A 19 -10.49 -1.91 11.01
N ARG A 20 -10.51 -1.53 12.29
CA ARG A 20 -9.51 -2.00 13.28
C ARG A 20 -9.44 -3.52 13.34
N LYS A 21 -10.59 -4.20 13.37
CA LYS A 21 -10.68 -5.67 13.36
C LYS A 21 -10.09 -6.35 12.12
N ASP A 22 -9.88 -5.61 11.04
CA ASP A 22 -9.30 -6.15 9.81
C ASP A 22 -7.76 -6.09 9.83
N ILE A 23 -7.14 -5.54 10.88
CA ILE A 23 -5.69 -5.43 11.04
C ILE A 23 -5.27 -6.16 12.32
N PHE A 24 -4.43 -7.19 12.15
CA PHE A 24 -3.91 -7.99 13.25
C PHE A 24 -2.46 -7.62 13.53
N VAL A 25 -2.13 -7.34 14.79
CA VAL A 25 -0.78 -7.03 15.23
C VAL A 25 -0.20 -8.25 15.95
N LYS A 26 0.87 -8.86 15.43
CA LYS A 26 1.54 -9.99 16.09
C LYS A 26 3.01 -10.08 15.70
N HIS A 27 3.90 -10.36 16.66
CA HIS A 27 5.32 -10.63 16.42
C HIS A 27 6.02 -9.65 15.44
N ASN A 28 5.81 -8.34 15.61
CA ASN A 28 6.35 -7.29 14.71
C ASN A 28 5.82 -7.32 13.26
N VAL A 29 4.65 -7.92 13.04
CA VAL A 29 3.94 -7.92 11.75
C VAL A 29 2.55 -7.31 11.95
N LEU A 30 2.17 -6.42 11.02
CA LEU A 30 0.77 -6.07 10.80
C LEU A 30 0.24 -6.94 9.66
N LEU A 31 -0.76 -7.77 9.93
CA LEU A 31 -1.48 -8.49 8.89
C LEU A 31 -2.75 -7.70 8.56
N VAL A 32 -2.81 -7.14 7.35
CA VAL A 32 -3.97 -6.38 6.88
C VAL A 32 -4.84 -7.26 5.99
N ASN A 33 -6.10 -7.45 6.37
CA ASN A 33 -7.06 -8.24 5.63
C ASN A 33 -8.01 -7.34 4.83
N PHE A 34 -7.94 -7.42 3.51
CA PHE A 34 -8.85 -6.73 2.60
C PHE A 34 -9.93 -7.68 2.12
N ASN A 35 -11.15 -7.49 2.61
CA ASN A 35 -12.33 -8.26 2.19
C ASN A 35 -13.01 -7.68 0.95
N TRP A 36 -12.56 -6.51 0.49
CA TRP A 36 -13.11 -5.79 -0.66
C TRP A 36 -11.98 -5.26 -1.52
N SER A 37 -12.08 -5.44 -2.84
CA SER A 37 -11.13 -4.87 -3.82
C SER A 37 -11.78 -4.72 -5.20
N LYS A 38 -11.03 -4.22 -6.19
CA LYS A 38 -11.54 -4.19 -7.58
C LYS A 38 -11.91 -5.60 -8.08
N THR A 39 -11.19 -6.60 -7.58
CA THR A 39 -11.24 -8.01 -8.01
C THR A 39 -11.76 -8.93 -6.92
N ILE A 40 -12.30 -8.36 -5.83
CA ILE A 40 -12.96 -9.06 -4.72
C ILE A 40 -14.24 -8.26 -4.45
N GLN A 41 -15.29 -8.55 -5.20
CA GLN A 41 -16.53 -7.77 -5.19
C GLN A 41 -17.66 -8.45 -4.42
N PHE A 42 -17.55 -9.74 -4.15
CA PHE A 42 -18.58 -10.55 -3.50
C PHE A 42 -18.06 -11.23 -2.23
N GLY A 43 -16.89 -10.80 -1.72
CA GLY A 43 -16.26 -11.42 -0.55
C GLY A 43 -15.77 -12.85 -0.81
N GLU A 44 -15.55 -13.21 -2.07
CA GLU A 44 -15.18 -14.56 -2.51
C GLU A 44 -13.82 -15.02 -1.96
N ARG A 45 -12.98 -14.09 -1.50
CA ARG A 45 -11.74 -14.33 -0.77
C ARG A 45 -11.31 -13.08 -0.01
N SER A 46 -10.37 -13.22 0.91
CA SER A 46 -9.68 -12.08 1.55
C SER A 46 -8.27 -11.94 1.00
N LEU A 47 -7.86 -10.71 0.67
CA LEU A 47 -6.47 -10.41 0.33
C LEU A 47 -5.72 -10.03 1.61
N GLN A 48 -4.71 -10.82 1.95
CA GLN A 48 -3.88 -10.58 3.13
C GLN A 48 -2.57 -9.93 2.72
N ILE A 49 -2.24 -8.80 3.37
CA ILE A 49 -0.99 -8.08 3.13
C ILE A 49 -0.22 -7.99 4.45
N PRO A 50 0.89 -8.73 4.62
CA PRO A 50 1.76 -8.59 5.77
C PRO A 50 2.65 -7.35 5.62
N LEU A 51 2.75 -6.54 6.67
CA LEU A 51 3.70 -5.43 6.80
C LEU A 51 4.63 -5.73 7.98
N VAL A 52 5.91 -5.92 7.68
CA VAL A 52 6.94 -6.20 8.69
C VAL A 52 7.44 -4.89 9.29
N ARG A 53 7.67 -4.88 10.60
CA ARG A 53 8.30 -3.74 11.28
C ARG A 53 9.70 -3.48 10.71
N ASN A 54 9.92 -2.24 10.31
CA ASN A 54 11.21 -1.73 9.91
C ASN A 54 11.71 -0.74 10.97
N THR A 55 12.69 -1.14 11.77
CA THR A 55 13.24 -0.30 12.85
C THR A 55 14.20 0.77 12.38
N SER A 56 14.68 0.71 11.12
CA SER A 56 15.63 1.68 10.59
C SER A 56 14.97 2.92 9.97
N SER A 57 13.63 2.93 9.84
CA SER A 57 12.91 4.03 9.22
C SER A 57 11.93 4.69 10.19
N PRO A 58 11.96 6.04 10.32
CA PRO A 58 10.95 6.77 11.08
C PRO A 58 9.56 6.72 10.44
N LEU A 59 9.47 6.29 9.17
CA LEU A 59 8.21 6.14 8.43
C LEU A 59 7.69 4.69 8.44
N CYS A 60 8.06 3.91 9.45
CA CYS A 60 7.63 2.52 9.56
C CYS A 60 6.10 2.42 9.72
N PRO A 61 5.38 1.75 8.80
CA PRO A 61 3.92 1.63 8.91
C PRO A 61 3.48 0.82 10.13
N PHE A 62 4.27 -0.15 10.58
CA PHE A 62 4.03 -0.89 11.82
C PHE A 62 3.99 0.06 13.02
N THR A 63 5.08 0.80 13.24
CA THR A 63 5.20 1.71 14.38
C THR A 63 4.14 2.81 14.32
N ALA A 64 3.94 3.43 13.15
CA ALA A 64 2.95 4.49 12.98
C ALA A 64 1.53 4.02 13.31
N TYR A 65 1.15 2.83 12.87
CA TYR A 65 -0.18 2.29 13.14
C TYR A 65 -0.38 1.95 14.63
N VAL A 66 0.60 1.29 15.25
CA VAL A 66 0.55 0.93 16.68
C VAL A 66 0.46 2.19 17.54
N SER A 67 1.32 3.19 17.30
CA SER A 67 1.27 4.47 18.04
C SER A 67 -0.09 5.17 17.91
N MET A 68 -0.72 5.13 16.72
CA MET A 68 -2.07 5.66 16.53
C MET A 68 -3.13 4.86 17.30
N CYS A 69 -2.97 3.54 17.47
CA CYS A 69 -3.88 2.73 18.31
C CYS A 69 -3.76 3.13 19.78
N ASP A 70 -2.52 3.30 20.24
CA ASP A 70 -2.23 3.63 21.64
C ASP A 70 -2.73 5.03 22.00
N GLU A 71 -2.65 5.98 21.08
CA GLU A 71 -3.14 7.35 21.28
C GLU A 71 -4.67 7.45 21.18
N PHE A 72 -5.30 6.68 20.28
CA PHE A 72 -6.74 6.80 19.99
C PHE A 72 -7.49 5.49 20.23
N ILE A 73 -8.05 5.38 21.43
CA ILE A 73 -8.91 4.25 21.83
C ILE A 73 -10.26 4.33 21.13
N VAL A 74 -10.51 3.39 20.23
CA VAL A 74 -11.77 3.24 19.47
C VAL A 74 -12.16 1.76 19.38
N PRO A 75 -13.45 1.42 19.18
CA PRO A 75 -13.87 0.03 19.03
C PRO A 75 -13.25 -0.66 17.81
N ASP A 76 -13.15 -1.99 17.86
CA ASP A 76 -12.64 -2.81 16.75
C ASP A 76 -13.46 -2.69 15.45
N SER A 77 -14.73 -2.32 15.57
CA SER A 77 -15.63 -2.06 14.44
C SER A 77 -15.42 -0.70 13.78
N ALA A 78 -14.65 0.20 14.41
CA ALA A 78 -14.36 1.53 13.89
C ALA A 78 -13.37 1.48 12.71
N SER A 79 -13.30 2.60 11.98
CA SER A 79 -12.33 2.81 10.90
C SER A 79 -10.91 2.52 11.38
N ALA A 80 -10.12 1.83 10.53
CA ALA A 80 -8.73 1.50 10.82
C ALA A 80 -7.89 2.75 11.09
N PHE A 81 -8.21 3.86 10.42
CA PHE A 81 -7.51 5.14 10.57
C PHE A 81 -8.48 6.22 11.06
N VAL A 82 -8.05 6.95 12.08
CA VAL A 82 -8.79 8.05 12.71
C VAL A 82 -7.89 9.25 12.93
N VAL A 83 -8.48 10.43 13.06
CA VAL A 83 -7.78 11.67 13.41
C VAL A 83 -8.64 12.49 14.36
N LYS A 84 -7.97 13.19 15.29
CA LYS A 84 -8.63 14.14 16.20
C LYS A 84 -8.84 15.48 15.48
N LYS A 85 -10.10 15.86 15.27
CA LYS A 85 -10.48 17.16 14.72
C LYS A 85 -11.39 17.88 15.71
N THR A 86 -11.01 19.08 16.14
CA THR A 86 -11.76 19.90 17.11
C THR A 86 -12.19 19.10 18.35
N GLY A 87 -11.26 18.33 18.93
CA GLY A 87 -11.51 17.50 20.11
C GLY A 87 -12.20 16.15 19.85
N VAL A 88 -12.78 15.93 18.67
CA VAL A 88 -13.55 14.74 18.34
C VAL A 88 -12.76 13.82 17.40
N LEU A 89 -12.74 12.52 17.67
CA LEU A 89 -12.16 11.52 16.77
C LEU A 89 -13.08 11.30 15.58
N LYS A 90 -12.51 11.39 14.38
CA LYS A 90 -13.22 11.16 13.11
C LYS A 90 -12.43 10.16 12.24
N PRO A 91 -13.12 9.29 11.48
CA PRO A 91 -12.48 8.47 10.47
C PRO A 91 -11.69 9.33 9.46
N VAL A 92 -10.52 8.84 9.04
CA VAL A 92 -9.84 9.43 7.89
C VAL A 92 -10.68 9.11 6.65
N THR A 93 -11.07 10.16 5.93
CA THR A 93 -11.83 10.03 4.68
C THR A 93 -10.91 10.07 3.47
N TYR A 94 -11.40 9.59 2.33
CA TYR A 94 -10.71 9.71 1.05
C TYR A 94 -10.28 11.15 0.72
N ASN A 95 -11.15 12.14 0.98
CA ASN A 95 -10.87 13.55 0.73
C ASN A 95 -9.77 14.10 1.65
N MET A 96 -9.77 13.67 2.92
CA MET A 96 -8.72 14.04 3.88
C MET A 96 -7.39 13.43 3.47
N PHE A 97 -7.37 12.14 3.14
CA PHE A 97 -6.17 11.44 2.68
C PHE A 97 -5.59 12.06 1.42
N ASN A 98 -6.43 12.32 0.40
CA ASN A 98 -5.97 12.94 -0.83
C ASN A 98 -5.49 14.37 -0.66
N SER A 99 -6.16 15.18 0.18
CA SER A 99 -5.72 16.55 0.47
C SER A 99 -4.37 16.54 1.18
N PHE A 100 -4.21 15.67 2.19
CA PHE A 100 -2.93 15.47 2.88
C PHE A 100 -1.83 15.07 1.89
N LEU A 101 -2.10 14.06 1.06
CA LEU A 101 -1.13 13.55 0.09
C LEU A 101 -0.74 14.61 -0.95
N LYS A 102 -1.70 15.37 -1.49
CA LYS A 102 -1.42 16.47 -2.42
C LYS A 102 -0.53 17.54 -1.78
N ASN A 103 -0.79 17.89 -0.53
CA ASN A 103 0.03 18.86 0.20
C ASN A 103 1.45 18.33 0.41
N ALA A 104 1.60 17.07 0.83
CA ALA A 104 2.90 16.43 0.99
C ALA A 104 3.70 16.39 -0.34
N LEU A 105 3.04 16.05 -1.45
CA LEU A 105 3.68 16.00 -2.76
C LEU A 105 4.01 17.39 -3.34
N ARG A 106 3.23 18.42 -3.00
CA ARG A 106 3.54 19.81 -3.38
C ARG A 106 4.87 20.27 -2.81
N VAL A 107 5.16 19.92 -1.56
CA VAL A 107 6.47 20.19 -0.92
C VAL A 107 7.62 19.54 -1.71
N LEU A 108 7.36 18.40 -2.36
CA LEU A 108 8.33 17.65 -3.15
C LEU A 108 8.34 18.03 -4.65
N ALA A 109 7.60 19.07 -5.05
CA ALA A 109 7.45 19.52 -6.45
C ALA A 109 6.87 18.45 -7.43
N TRP A 110 6.11 17.47 -6.93
CA TRP A 110 5.54 16.36 -7.74
C TRP A 110 4.04 16.53 -8.03
N MET A 111 3.62 17.72 -8.50
CA MET A 111 2.19 18.09 -8.54
C MET A 111 1.34 17.45 -9.65
N GLN A 112 1.95 16.88 -10.71
CA GLN A 112 1.20 16.42 -11.90
C GLN A 112 1.17 14.91 -12.14
N VAL A 113 1.75 14.12 -11.24
CA VAL A 113 1.92 12.69 -11.51
C VAL A 113 0.80 11.89 -10.88
N ASN A 114 0.29 10.88 -11.61
CA ASN A 114 -0.68 9.94 -11.07
C ASN A 114 -0.04 9.14 -9.92
N PHE A 115 -0.24 9.58 -8.69
CA PHE A 115 0.40 8.99 -7.51
C PHE A 115 0.11 7.49 -7.36
N GLN A 116 -1.09 7.03 -7.74
CA GLN A 116 -1.37 5.60 -7.66
C GLN A 116 -0.45 4.80 -8.59
N LEU A 117 -0.27 5.30 -9.81
CA LEU A 117 0.61 4.69 -10.79
C LEU A 117 2.06 4.70 -10.30
N ILE A 118 2.56 5.84 -9.78
CA ILE A 118 3.93 5.93 -9.24
C ILE A 118 4.17 4.94 -8.12
N VAL A 119 3.23 4.81 -7.18
CA VAL A 119 3.40 3.88 -6.04
C VAL A 119 3.46 2.45 -6.55
N LEU A 120 2.58 2.07 -7.48
CA LEU A 120 2.58 0.71 -8.04
C LEU A 120 3.85 0.44 -8.87
N GLU A 121 4.27 1.39 -9.70
CA GLU A 121 5.54 1.35 -10.44
C GLU A 121 6.75 1.25 -9.52
N GLY A 122 6.81 2.12 -8.52
CA GLY A 122 7.90 2.18 -7.55
C GLY A 122 8.01 0.89 -6.77
N VAL A 123 6.90 0.37 -6.22
CA VAL A 123 6.89 -0.86 -5.43
C VAL A 123 7.25 -2.08 -6.28
N ALA A 124 6.65 -2.23 -7.47
CA ALA A 124 6.94 -3.36 -8.36
C ALA A 124 8.40 -3.34 -8.84
N THR A 125 8.88 -2.17 -9.28
CA THR A 125 10.28 -2.00 -9.73
C THR A 125 11.25 -2.23 -8.59
N TRP A 126 10.97 -1.70 -7.38
CA TRP A 126 11.85 -1.87 -6.22
C TRP A 126 11.95 -3.34 -5.82
N ALA A 127 10.82 -4.04 -5.70
CA ALA A 127 10.82 -5.47 -5.38
C ALA A 127 11.60 -6.29 -6.42
N PHE A 128 11.42 -5.98 -7.71
CA PHE A 128 12.17 -6.61 -8.79
C PHE A 128 13.69 -6.37 -8.66
N LYS A 129 14.11 -5.13 -8.38
CA LYS A 129 15.52 -4.78 -8.18
C LYS A 129 16.13 -5.43 -6.94
N CYS A 130 15.33 -5.67 -5.90
CA CYS A 130 15.74 -6.47 -4.74
C CYS A 130 15.83 -7.97 -5.04
N GLY A 131 15.58 -8.41 -6.28
CA GLY A 131 15.64 -9.82 -6.67
C GLY A 131 14.45 -10.66 -6.20
N VAL A 132 13.34 -10.03 -5.80
CA VAL A 132 12.13 -10.77 -5.39
C VAL A 132 11.59 -11.54 -6.62
N PRO A 133 11.31 -12.86 -6.49
CA PRO A 133 10.70 -13.64 -7.55
C PRO A 133 9.44 -12.99 -8.11
N SER A 134 9.30 -13.06 -9.43
CA SER A 134 8.23 -12.41 -10.19
C SER A 134 6.82 -12.82 -9.74
N ASP A 135 6.66 -14.09 -9.44
CA ASP A 135 5.47 -14.75 -8.92
C ASP A 135 5.11 -14.26 -7.51
N LEU A 136 6.09 -13.94 -6.65
CA LEU A 136 5.84 -13.32 -5.34
C LEU A 136 5.47 -11.83 -5.46
N ILE A 137 6.06 -11.10 -6.41
CA ILE A 137 5.63 -9.72 -6.73
C ILE A 137 4.19 -9.74 -7.23
N GLN A 138 3.89 -10.66 -8.15
CA GLN A 138 2.55 -10.86 -8.70
C GLN A 138 1.53 -11.16 -7.59
N LEU A 139 1.88 -12.05 -6.67
CA LEU A 139 1.08 -12.40 -5.50
C LEU A 139 0.84 -11.19 -4.59
N GLN A 140 1.89 -10.44 -4.24
CA GLN A 140 1.82 -9.30 -3.32
C GLN A 140 0.90 -8.18 -3.82
N GLY A 141 0.94 -7.84 -5.11
CA GLY A 141 0.05 -6.81 -5.66
C GLY A 141 -1.32 -7.33 -6.11
N ASP A 142 -1.59 -8.61 -5.88
CA ASP A 142 -2.86 -9.27 -6.21
C ASP A 142 -3.20 -9.13 -7.70
N TRP A 143 -2.23 -9.49 -8.55
CA TRP A 143 -2.34 -9.47 -10.01
C TRP A 143 -2.65 -10.87 -10.56
N LYS A 144 -3.68 -10.97 -11.40
CA LYS A 144 -4.09 -12.25 -12.03
C LYS A 144 -3.11 -12.74 -13.10
N SER A 145 -2.36 -11.83 -13.72
CA SER A 145 -1.44 -12.12 -14.81
C SER A 145 -0.14 -11.34 -14.63
N SER A 146 0.78 -11.46 -15.59
CA SER A 146 2.03 -10.69 -15.65
C SER A 146 1.84 -9.19 -15.92
N ALA A 147 0.66 -8.62 -15.65
CA ALA A 147 0.35 -7.20 -15.80
C ALA A 147 1.29 -6.31 -14.96
N TYR A 148 1.83 -6.82 -13.86
CA TYR A 148 2.81 -6.08 -13.05
C TYR A 148 4.09 -5.74 -13.83
N LYS A 149 4.41 -6.47 -14.91
CA LYS A 149 5.57 -6.19 -15.77
C LYS A 149 5.48 -4.82 -16.46
N LEU A 150 4.27 -4.30 -16.68
CA LEU A 150 4.05 -2.95 -17.22
C LEU A 150 4.51 -1.84 -16.26
N TYR A 151 4.65 -2.18 -14.97
CA TYR A 151 5.08 -1.26 -13.93
C TYR A 151 6.59 -1.30 -13.68
N LEU A 152 7.33 -2.18 -14.35
CA LEU A 152 8.77 -2.32 -14.18
C LEU A 152 9.52 -1.27 -14.99
N ARG A 153 10.32 -0.45 -14.31
CA ARG A 153 11.24 0.50 -14.94
C ARG A 153 12.65 -0.07 -15.00
N TYR A 154 13.13 -0.28 -16.22
CA TYR A 154 14.50 -0.72 -16.51
C TYR A 154 15.40 0.47 -16.84
N GLY A 155 16.55 0.56 -16.18
CA GLY A 155 17.57 1.57 -16.42
C GLY A 155 18.68 1.06 -17.33
N LEU A 156 19.77 1.83 -17.39
CA LEU A 156 20.94 1.48 -18.18
C LEU A 156 21.62 0.19 -17.69
N ASN A 157 21.68 -0.01 -16.36
CA ASN A 157 22.34 -1.17 -15.76
C ASN A 157 21.69 -2.49 -16.21
N GLU A 158 20.36 -2.56 -16.23
CA GLU A 158 19.66 -3.76 -16.70
C GLU A 158 19.90 -4.02 -18.19
N LYS A 159 19.97 -2.96 -19.01
CA LYS A 159 20.32 -3.08 -20.44
C LYS A 159 21.76 -3.59 -20.63
N LEU A 160 22.70 -3.13 -19.80
CA LEU A 160 24.09 -3.58 -19.82
C LEU A 160 24.22 -5.07 -19.45
N ILE A 161 23.47 -5.54 -18.46
CA ILE A 161 23.44 -6.97 -18.10
C ILE A 161 23.02 -7.81 -19.30
N VAL A 162 21.97 -7.40 -20.01
CA VAL A 162 21.50 -8.11 -21.21
C VAL A 162 22.58 -8.12 -22.29
N ALA A 163 23.19 -6.98 -22.58
CA ALA A 163 24.24 -6.87 -23.59
C ALA A 163 25.45 -7.77 -23.27
N ASN A 164 25.94 -7.73 -22.02
CA ASN A 164 27.05 -8.56 -21.56
C ASN A 164 26.71 -10.05 -21.62
N LYS A 165 25.47 -10.42 -21.29
CA LYS A 165 25.03 -11.82 -21.31
C LYS A 165 24.95 -12.35 -22.74
N ILE A 166 24.48 -11.54 -23.70
CA ILE A 166 24.47 -11.91 -25.12
C ILE A 166 25.91 -12.16 -25.60
N MET A 167 26.84 -11.26 -25.28
CA MET A 167 28.25 -11.41 -25.64
C MET A 167 28.92 -12.64 -25.04
N SER A 168 28.48 -13.12 -23.87
CA SER A 168 29.03 -14.35 -23.26
C SER A 168 28.70 -15.65 -24.02
N TYR A 169 27.82 -15.59 -25.02
CA TYR A 169 27.47 -16.71 -25.88
C TYR A 169 28.07 -16.61 -27.29
N CYS A 170 28.80 -15.53 -27.59
CA CYS A 170 29.53 -15.31 -28.83
C CYS A 170 31.00 -15.69 -28.64
#